data_AF-A0A941Z3W5-F1
#
_entry.id   AF-A0A941Z3W5-F1
#
_cell.length_a   1.000
_cell.length_b   1.000
_cell.length_c   1.000
_cell.angle_alpha   90.00
_cell.angle_beta   90.00
_cell.angle_gamma   90.00
#
_symmetry.space_group_name_H-M   'P 1'
#
loop_
_entity.id
_entity.type
_entity.pdbx_description
1 polymer ?
#
loop_
_entity_poly.entity_id
_entity_poly.type
_entity_poly.pdbx_seq_one_letter_code
_entity_poly.pdbx_strand_id
1 'polypeptide(L)'
;MKPSGGLSRLQLQARALRWLAQREHSRHELRAKLLRAAAAAAPIAACAHVPAEAEADADADADADAADAEDAADDAAAGRAGSPVGPAEDAQPDADAAAVDALLDRLQAEGLLSDERFVQSRLRVRAGGAGLRRIEAELARHALELPAHDRQALQAGELERAIALWQRRFGGVAAEPKLRARQMRFLAGRGFAADVIRRSAAELQRRAREGG
;
A
#
# COMPACT_ATOMS: atom_id res chain seq x y z
N MET A 1 -38.78 -7.09 -10.59
CA MET A 1 -37.57 -6.67 -9.84
C MET A 1 -36.37 -6.87 -10.75
N LYS A 2 -35.77 -5.79 -11.26
CA LYS A 2 -34.51 -5.88 -12.02
C LYS A 2 -33.41 -6.26 -11.03
N PRO A 3 -32.53 -7.24 -11.32
CA PRO A 3 -31.38 -7.47 -10.47
C PRO A 3 -30.48 -6.24 -10.58
N SER A 4 -30.27 -5.57 -9.45
CA SER A 4 -29.25 -4.53 -9.31
C SER A 4 -27.95 -5.08 -9.85
N GLY A 5 -27.28 -4.35 -10.75
CA GLY A 5 -26.10 -4.79 -11.49
C GLY A 5 -24.83 -4.93 -10.65
N GLY A 6 -24.93 -5.43 -9.41
CA GLY A 6 -23.82 -5.60 -8.48
C GLY A 6 -24.01 -6.80 -7.56
N LEU A 7 -22.97 -7.13 -6.79
CA LEU A 7 -23.02 -8.25 -5.84
C LEU A 7 -23.96 -7.93 -4.67
N SER A 8 -24.84 -8.87 -4.34
CA SER A 8 -25.63 -8.78 -3.12
C SER A 8 -24.75 -8.87 -1.86
N ARG A 9 -25.23 -8.28 -0.75
CA ARG A 9 -24.57 -8.36 0.57
C ARG A 9 -24.25 -9.80 0.99
N LEU A 10 -25.15 -10.74 0.73
CA LEU A 10 -24.94 -12.17 1.03
C LEU A 10 -23.78 -12.76 0.20
N GLN A 11 -23.64 -12.37 -1.06
CA GLN A 11 -22.53 -12.81 -1.91
C GLN A 11 -21.18 -12.23 -1.44
N LEU A 12 -21.15 -10.96 -1.03
CA LEU A 12 -19.96 -10.33 -0.44
C LEU A 12 -19.56 -11.03 0.87
N GLN A 13 -20.53 -11.29 1.76
CA GLN A 13 -20.29 -11.99 3.02
C GLN A 13 -19.74 -13.41 2.79
N ALA A 14 -20.37 -14.19 1.90
CA ALA A 14 -19.89 -15.53 1.59
C ALA A 14 -18.45 -15.53 1.03
N ARG A 15 -18.08 -14.53 0.22
CA ARG A 15 -16.71 -14.35 -0.26
C ARG A 15 -15.73 -14.00 0.87
N ALA A 16 -16.09 -13.05 1.72
CA ALA A 16 -15.28 -12.63 2.85
C ALA A 16 -14.97 -13.81 3.79
N LEU A 17 -16.00 -14.58 4.16
CA LEU A 17 -15.84 -15.75 5.03
C LEU A 17 -14.92 -16.82 4.41
N ARG A 18 -15.01 -17.07 3.10
CA ARG A 18 -14.10 -18.01 2.42
C ARG A 18 -12.64 -17.57 2.48
N TRP A 19 -12.36 -16.28 2.43
CA TRP A 19 -10.99 -15.76 2.56
C TRP A 19 -10.49 -15.82 4.01
N LEU A 20 -11.31 -15.38 4.96
CA LEU A 20 -10.97 -15.41 6.39
C LEU A 20 -10.75 -16.84 6.91
N ALA A 21 -11.44 -17.84 6.35
CA ALA A 21 -11.22 -19.24 6.68
C ALA A 21 -9.84 -19.78 6.29
N GLN A 22 -9.13 -19.13 5.35
CA GLN A 22 -7.84 -19.60 4.85
C GLN A 22 -6.66 -18.95 5.56
N ARG A 23 -6.77 -17.67 5.90
CA ARG A 23 -5.69 -16.90 6.54
C ARG A 23 -6.18 -15.61 7.17
N GLU A 24 -5.35 -15.03 8.03
CA GLU A 24 -5.54 -13.66 8.52
C GLU A 24 -5.43 -12.64 7.37
N HIS A 25 -6.37 -11.70 7.35
CA HIS A 25 -6.44 -10.58 6.41
C HIS A 25 -6.48 -9.26 7.18
N SER A 26 -5.85 -8.20 6.64
CA SER A 26 -6.09 -6.85 7.15
C SER A 26 -7.41 -6.31 6.60
N ARG A 27 -8.02 -5.36 7.30
CA ARG A 27 -9.21 -4.65 6.82
C ARG A 27 -8.99 -4.08 5.42
N HIS A 28 -7.85 -3.42 5.21
CA HIS A 28 -7.49 -2.84 3.91
C HIS A 28 -7.40 -3.89 2.80
N GLU A 29 -6.74 -5.03 3.05
CA GLU A 29 -6.61 -6.10 2.06
C GLU A 29 -7.98 -6.69 1.70
N LEU A 30 -8.82 -6.93 2.70
CA LEU A 30 -10.14 -7.51 2.50
C LEU A 30 -11.07 -6.54 1.75
N ARG A 31 -11.02 -5.25 2.10
CA ARG A 31 -11.76 -4.18 1.41
C ARG A 31 -11.40 -4.12 -0.07
N ALA A 32 -10.11 -4.04 -0.39
CA ALA A 32 -9.63 -3.96 -1.77
C ALA A 32 -10.07 -5.18 -2.60
N LYS A 33 -10.04 -6.38 -2.00
CA LYS A 33 -10.48 -7.61 -2.66
C LYS A 33 -11.99 -7.64 -2.90
N LEU A 34 -12.80 -7.21 -1.93
CA LEU A 34 -14.25 -7.17 -2.06
C LEU A 34 -14.68 -6.14 -3.10
N LEU A 35 -14.08 -4.95 -3.10
CA LEU A 35 -14.31 -3.90 -4.11
C LEU A 35 -13.95 -4.38 -5.52
N ARG A 36 -12.78 -5.01 -5.69
CA ARG A 36 -12.39 -5.60 -6.98
C ARG A 36 -13.38 -6.66 -7.45
N ALA A 37 -13.89 -7.48 -6.52
CA ALA A 37 -14.88 -8.50 -6.85
C ALA A 37 -16.25 -7.91 -7.20
N ALA A 38 -16.66 -6.81 -6.56
CA ALA A 38 -17.88 -6.07 -6.89
C ALA A 38 -17.78 -5.43 -8.27
N ALA A 39 -16.68 -4.71 -8.55
CA ALA A 39 -16.42 -4.11 -9.86
C ALA A 39 -16.37 -5.15 -10.99
N ALA A 40 -15.78 -6.32 -10.76
CA ALA A 40 -15.75 -7.40 -11.75
C ALA A 40 -17.12 -8.07 -12.01
N ALA A 41 -18.08 -7.89 -11.10
CA ALA A 41 -19.44 -8.39 -11.25
C ALA A 41 -20.40 -7.34 -11.85
N ALA A 42 -19.95 -6.09 -11.97
CA ALA A 42 -20.72 -5.04 -12.62
C ALA A 42 -20.91 -5.37 -14.11
N PRO A 43 -22.07 -5.07 -14.70
CA PRO A 43 -22.31 -5.34 -16.11
C PRO A 43 -21.29 -4.59 -16.97
N ILE A 44 -20.69 -5.31 -17.93
CA ILE A 44 -19.62 -4.85 -18.83
C ILE A 44 -20.00 -3.56 -19.59
N ALA A 45 -21.30 -3.27 -19.72
CA ALA A 45 -21.83 -2.05 -20.34
C ALA A 45 -21.38 -0.74 -19.65
N ALA A 46 -21.02 -0.76 -18.36
CA ALA A 46 -20.58 0.43 -17.62
C ALA A 46 -19.05 0.68 -17.71
N CYS A 47 -18.27 -0.23 -18.31
CA CYS A 47 -16.80 -0.11 -18.38
C CYS A 47 -16.29 0.59 -19.65
N ALA A 48 -17.17 1.12 -20.51
CA ALA A 48 -16.79 1.88 -21.70
C ALA A 48 -16.77 3.39 -21.42
N HIS A 49 -15.81 3.85 -20.61
CA HIS A 49 -15.37 5.24 -20.65
C HIS A 49 -13.85 5.26 -20.79
N VAL A 50 -13.38 5.46 -22.02
CA VAL A 50 -11.98 5.79 -22.30
C VAL A 50 -11.85 7.29 -22.06
N PRO A 51 -10.94 7.76 -21.18
CA PRO A 51 -10.67 9.19 -21.11
C PRO A 51 -10.05 9.61 -22.44
N ALA A 52 -10.68 10.57 -23.11
CA ALA A 52 -10.16 11.19 -24.31
C ALA A 52 -8.80 11.84 -23.97
N GLU A 53 -7.73 11.25 -24.49
CA GLU A 53 -6.43 11.91 -24.56
C GLU A 53 -6.59 13.11 -25.48
N ALA A 54 -6.49 14.31 -24.91
CA ALA A 54 -6.32 15.53 -25.69
C ALA A 54 -4.88 15.50 -26.23
N GLU A 55 -4.76 15.20 -27.51
CA GLU A 55 -3.57 15.43 -28.32
C GLU A 55 -3.17 16.91 -28.19
N ALA A 56 -1.97 17.15 -27.66
CA ALA A 56 -1.27 18.41 -27.80
C ALA A 56 -0.13 18.17 -28.78
N ASP A 57 -0.41 18.39 -30.07
CA ASP A 57 0.63 18.64 -31.06
C ASP A 57 1.34 19.94 -30.67
N ALA A 58 2.59 19.81 -30.25
CA ALA A 58 3.52 20.91 -30.06
C ALA A 58 4.54 20.88 -31.20
N ASP A 59 4.14 21.38 -32.37
CA ASP A 59 5.08 21.89 -33.37
C ASP A 59 5.39 23.34 -32.99
N ALA A 60 6.61 23.55 -32.51
CA ALA A 60 7.19 24.87 -32.27
C ALA A 60 7.98 25.27 -33.51
N ASP A 61 7.37 26.06 -34.38
CA ASP A 61 8.09 26.94 -35.30
C ASP A 61 7.72 28.39 -35.00
N ALA A 62 8.77 29.19 -34.88
CA ALA A 62 8.76 30.57 -34.44
C ALA A 62 8.18 31.48 -35.53
N ASP A 63 7.39 32.47 -35.12
CA ASP A 63 7.15 33.65 -35.96
C ASP A 63 7.47 34.95 -35.23
N ALA A 64 8.05 35.83 -36.04
CA ALA A 64 8.54 37.15 -35.73
C ALA A 64 7.41 38.18 -35.60
N ASP A 65 7.79 39.28 -34.96
CA ASP A 65 7.32 40.65 -35.12
C ASP A 65 5.83 41.04 -34.90
N ALA A 66 5.67 41.84 -33.85
CA ALA A 66 4.95 43.11 -33.74
C ALA A 66 3.81 43.43 -34.73
N ALA A 67 2.64 43.78 -34.17
CA ALA A 67 2.10 45.15 -34.21
C ALA A 67 0.76 45.28 -33.46
N ASP A 68 0.65 46.40 -32.75
CA ASP A 68 -0.50 47.28 -32.51
C ASP A 68 -1.83 46.80 -31.88
N ALA A 69 -2.14 47.49 -30.77
CA ALA A 69 -3.39 48.17 -30.36
C ALA A 69 -4.71 47.77 -31.08
N GLU A 70 -5.84 47.61 -30.39
CA GLU A 70 -6.59 48.71 -29.75
C GLU A 70 -7.64 48.22 -28.73
N ASP A 71 -7.81 49.03 -27.69
CA ASP A 71 -9.05 49.65 -27.16
C ASP A 71 -10.43 48.94 -27.14
N ALA A 72 -11.19 49.40 -26.14
CA ALA A 72 -12.64 49.49 -26.00
C ALA A 72 -13.38 48.44 -25.13
N ALA A 73 -14.01 49.02 -24.10
CA ALA A 73 -15.00 48.48 -23.18
C ALA A 73 -16.30 48.03 -23.87
N ASP A 74 -17.12 47.21 -23.21
CA ASP A 74 -18.46 47.64 -22.77
C ASP A 74 -19.16 46.59 -21.85
N ASP A 75 -20.18 47.13 -21.21
CA ASP A 75 -21.06 46.74 -20.12
C ASP A 75 -22.03 45.57 -20.40
N ALA A 76 -22.78 45.24 -19.34
CA ALA A 76 -24.17 44.77 -19.34
C ALA A 76 -24.49 43.30 -19.00
N ALA A 77 -25.23 43.22 -17.89
CA ALA A 77 -25.95 42.09 -17.34
C ALA A 77 -27.06 41.52 -18.25
N ALA A 78 -27.40 40.25 -18.06
CA ALA A 78 -28.72 39.79 -17.57
C ALA A 78 -28.87 38.28 -17.80
N GLY A 79 -29.57 37.64 -16.86
CA GLY A 79 -29.67 36.19 -16.72
C GLY A 79 -30.52 35.46 -17.77
N ARG A 80 -30.51 34.14 -17.65
CA ARG A 80 -31.63 33.24 -17.99
C ARG A 80 -31.46 31.91 -17.26
N ALA A 81 -32.53 31.51 -16.60
CA ALA A 81 -32.71 30.21 -15.97
C ALA A 81 -32.97 29.11 -17.03
N GLY A 82 -32.63 27.88 -16.66
CA GLY A 82 -32.89 26.63 -17.37
C GLY A 82 -31.64 25.74 -17.27
N SER A 83 -31.65 24.50 -16.80
CA SER A 83 -32.66 23.52 -16.43
C SER A 83 -32.02 22.60 -15.39
N PRO A 84 -32.78 21.79 -14.62
CA PRO A 84 -32.22 20.96 -13.57
C PRO A 84 -31.22 19.97 -14.17
N VAL A 85 -30.00 19.98 -13.65
CA VAL A 85 -29.05 18.87 -13.78
C VAL A 85 -29.79 17.64 -13.27
N GLY A 86 -30.20 16.76 -14.19
CA GLY A 86 -30.75 15.45 -13.85
C GLY A 86 -29.75 14.70 -12.97
N PRO A 87 -30.19 13.84 -12.05
CA PRO A 87 -29.25 13.11 -11.20
C PRO A 87 -28.36 12.29 -12.12
N ALA A 88 -27.07 12.59 -12.11
CA ALA A 88 -26.06 11.75 -12.72
C ALA A 88 -26.20 10.36 -12.08
N GLU A 89 -26.69 9.39 -12.86
CA GLU A 89 -26.83 7.98 -12.49
C GLU A 89 -25.45 7.26 -12.46
N ASP A 90 -24.42 7.91 -11.92
CA ASP A 90 -23.05 7.39 -11.79
C ASP A 90 -22.64 7.11 -10.33
N ALA A 91 -23.61 6.94 -9.41
CA ALA A 91 -23.40 6.76 -7.96
C ALA A 91 -23.13 5.31 -7.50
N GLN A 92 -23.00 4.35 -8.42
CA GLN A 92 -22.80 2.93 -8.08
C GLN A 92 -21.48 2.59 -7.35
N PRO A 93 -20.31 3.20 -7.65
CA PRO A 93 -19.05 2.81 -6.98
C PRO A 93 -19.04 3.21 -5.49
N ASP A 94 -19.69 4.31 -5.12
CA ASP A 94 -19.76 4.79 -3.75
C ASP A 94 -20.73 3.93 -2.90
N ALA A 95 -21.82 3.45 -3.51
CA ALA A 95 -22.78 2.56 -2.85
C ALA A 95 -22.16 1.18 -2.55
N ASP A 96 -21.40 0.61 -3.49
CA ASP A 96 -20.70 -0.66 -3.30
C ASP A 96 -19.61 -0.53 -2.21
N ALA A 97 -18.89 0.59 -2.19
CA ALA A 97 -17.90 0.87 -1.16
C ALA A 97 -18.52 0.96 0.24
N ALA A 98 -19.62 1.68 0.40
CA ALA A 98 -20.34 1.77 1.67
C ALA A 98 -20.85 0.39 2.14
N ALA A 99 -21.36 -0.44 1.23
CA ALA A 99 -21.82 -1.78 1.56
C ALA A 99 -20.67 -2.71 2.00
N VAL A 100 -19.51 -2.60 1.35
CA VAL A 100 -18.29 -3.32 1.76
C VAL A 100 -17.84 -2.85 3.13
N ASP A 101 -17.77 -1.55 3.38
CA ASP A 101 -17.31 -1.00 4.66
C ASP A 101 -18.23 -1.42 5.82
N ALA A 102 -19.55 -1.38 5.64
CA ALA A 102 -20.51 -1.85 6.63
C ALA A 102 -20.40 -3.37 6.90
N LEU A 103 -20.06 -4.18 5.89
CA LEU A 103 -19.78 -5.60 6.08
C LEU A 103 -18.49 -5.80 6.90
N LEU A 104 -17.44 -5.04 6.60
CA LEU A 104 -16.17 -5.13 7.33
C LEU A 104 -16.33 -4.74 8.80
N ASP A 105 -17.09 -3.68 9.10
CA ASP A 105 -17.40 -3.27 10.47
C ASP A 105 -18.08 -4.40 11.25
N ARG A 106 -19.06 -5.06 10.63
CA ARG A 106 -19.74 -6.22 11.23
C ARG A 106 -18.78 -7.37 11.48
N LEU A 107 -17.92 -7.71 10.51
CA LEU A 107 -16.95 -8.80 10.66
C LEU A 107 -15.91 -8.50 11.76
N GLN A 108 -15.56 -7.23 11.98
CA GLN A 108 -14.72 -6.82 13.11
C GLN A 108 -15.46 -6.92 14.44
N ALA A 109 -16.72 -6.47 14.50
CA ALA A 109 -17.55 -6.59 15.70
C ALA A 109 -17.79 -8.05 16.11
N GLU A 110 -17.90 -8.97 15.15
CA GLU A 110 -18.00 -10.42 15.38
C GLU A 110 -16.63 -11.08 15.70
N GLY A 111 -15.52 -10.33 15.68
CA GLY A 111 -14.17 -10.86 15.93
C GLY A 111 -13.61 -11.75 14.82
N LEU A 112 -14.27 -11.79 13.66
CA LEU A 112 -13.85 -12.57 12.50
C LEU A 112 -12.74 -11.86 11.71
N LEU A 113 -12.69 -10.53 11.76
CA LEU A 113 -11.61 -9.71 11.19
C LEU A 113 -10.88 -8.97 12.32
N SER A 114 -9.55 -9.04 12.34
CA SER A 114 -8.74 -8.34 13.34
C SER A 114 -7.39 -7.94 12.74
N ASP A 115 -7.14 -6.63 12.70
CA ASP A 115 -5.87 -6.10 12.24
C ASP A 115 -4.72 -6.47 13.19
N GLU A 116 -5.01 -6.57 14.50
CA GLU A 116 -4.04 -7.04 15.49
C GLU A 116 -3.60 -8.49 15.20
N ARG A 117 -4.54 -9.42 14.96
CA ARG A 117 -4.20 -10.80 14.59
C ARG A 117 -3.38 -10.84 13.30
N PHE A 118 -3.71 -9.98 12.34
CA PHE A 118 -2.95 -9.84 11.11
C PHE A 118 -1.50 -9.38 11.36
N VAL A 119 -1.29 -8.34 12.16
CA VAL A 119 0.04 -7.87 12.55
C VAL A 119 0.83 -8.99 13.22
N GLN A 120 0.25 -9.64 14.23
CA GLN A 120 0.91 -10.73 14.96
C GLN A 120 1.29 -11.91 14.05
N SER A 121 0.42 -12.27 13.10
CA SER A 121 0.72 -13.30 12.10
C SER A 121 1.93 -12.90 11.25
N ARG A 122 2.01 -11.64 10.79
CA ARG A 122 3.16 -11.13 10.03
C ARG A 122 4.44 -11.12 10.87
N LEU A 123 4.37 -10.72 12.13
CA LEU A 123 5.52 -10.72 13.03
C LEU A 123 6.11 -12.12 13.19
N ARG A 124 5.28 -13.14 13.44
CA ARG A 124 5.73 -14.55 13.56
C ARG A 124 6.52 -15.02 12.34
N VAL A 125 6.10 -14.64 11.14
CA VAL A 125 6.74 -15.06 9.88
C VAL A 125 7.98 -14.22 9.56
N ARG A 126 7.97 -12.92 9.88
CA ARG A 126 9.01 -11.97 9.42
C ARG A 126 10.13 -11.75 10.42
N ALA A 127 9.87 -11.85 11.72
CA ALA A 127 10.82 -11.50 12.76
C ALA A 127 12.18 -12.21 12.60
N GLY A 128 12.17 -13.49 12.19
CA GLY A 128 13.40 -14.29 12.03
C GLY A 128 14.30 -13.93 10.85
N GLY A 129 13.88 -13.06 9.91
CA GLY A 129 14.65 -12.80 8.69
C GLY A 129 14.47 -11.44 8.04
N ALA A 130 13.70 -10.53 8.65
CA ALA A 130 13.55 -9.15 8.21
C ALA A 130 13.93 -8.18 9.35
N GLY A 131 14.57 -7.07 8.99
CA GLY A 131 14.78 -5.96 9.90
C GLY A 131 13.49 -5.16 10.13
N LEU A 132 13.48 -4.33 11.17
CA LEU A 132 12.30 -3.57 11.60
C LEU A 132 11.68 -2.77 10.47
N ARG A 133 12.51 -2.04 9.71
CA ARG A 133 12.05 -1.14 8.64
C ARG A 133 11.28 -1.88 7.55
N ARG A 134 11.67 -3.13 7.26
CA ARG A 134 10.98 -3.94 6.25
C ARG A 134 9.64 -4.45 6.76
N ILE A 135 9.55 -4.77 8.04
CA ILE A 135 8.29 -5.15 8.68
C ILE A 135 7.33 -3.96 8.69
N GLU A 136 7.80 -2.78 9.10
CA GLU A 136 7.00 -1.54 9.10
C GLU A 136 6.53 -1.17 7.69
N ALA A 137 7.42 -1.22 6.68
CA ALA A 137 7.04 -0.97 5.29
C ALA A 137 6.03 -2.01 4.76
N GLU A 138 6.11 -3.26 5.22
CA GLU A 138 5.13 -4.28 4.87
C GLU A 138 3.75 -3.99 5.46
N LEU A 139 3.69 -3.61 6.73
CA LEU A 139 2.44 -3.24 7.41
C LEU A 139 1.82 -1.98 6.82
N ALA A 140 2.64 -0.98 6.46
CA ALA A 140 2.17 0.24 5.82
C ALA A 140 1.41 -0.01 4.50
N ARG A 141 1.81 -1.01 3.71
CA ARG A 141 1.07 -1.44 2.50
C ARG A 141 -0.31 -2.01 2.80
N HIS A 142 -0.55 -2.41 4.04
CA HIS A 142 -1.85 -2.85 4.55
C HIS A 142 -2.58 -1.75 5.30
N ALA A 143 -2.10 -0.50 5.23
CA ALA A 143 -2.59 0.65 5.99
C ALA A 143 -2.57 0.41 7.52
N LEU A 144 -1.58 -0.34 8.00
CA LEU A 144 -1.40 -0.66 9.41
C LEU A 144 -0.05 -0.15 9.90
N GLU A 145 -0.04 0.25 11.17
CA GLU A 145 1.16 0.60 11.89
C GLU A 145 1.58 -0.54 12.84
N LEU A 146 2.88 -0.63 13.11
CA LEU A 146 3.40 -1.55 14.10
C LEU A 146 3.14 -1.00 15.50
N PRO A 147 2.48 -1.75 16.41
CA PRO A 147 2.29 -1.33 17.80
C PRO A 147 3.61 -1.01 18.50
N ALA A 148 3.59 0.00 19.38
CA ALA A 148 4.81 0.47 20.05
C ALA A 148 5.54 -0.63 20.84
N HIS A 149 4.79 -1.48 21.54
CA HIS A 149 5.34 -2.64 22.26
C HIS A 149 6.11 -3.59 21.32
N ASP A 150 5.52 -3.95 20.19
CA ASP A 150 6.13 -4.87 19.23
C ASP A 150 7.34 -4.25 18.52
N ARG A 151 7.25 -2.93 18.23
CA ARG A 151 8.38 -2.15 17.73
C ARG A 151 9.55 -2.21 18.70
N GLN A 152 9.32 -1.96 19.99
CA GLN A 152 10.35 -2.01 21.02
C GLN A 152 10.97 -3.41 21.14
N ALA A 153 10.13 -4.47 21.16
CA ALA A 153 10.61 -5.84 21.22
C ALA A 153 11.47 -6.22 19.99
N LEU A 154 11.06 -5.80 18.79
CA LEU A 154 11.84 -6.01 17.58
C LEU A 154 13.16 -5.26 17.57
N GLN A 155 13.17 -4.01 18.05
CA GLN A 155 14.38 -3.19 18.18
C GLN A 155 15.39 -3.81 19.16
N ALA A 156 14.91 -4.27 20.32
CA ALA A 156 15.76 -4.84 21.36
C ALA A 156 16.58 -6.05 20.88
N GLY A 157 15.99 -6.91 20.04
CA GLY A 157 16.70 -8.06 19.46
C GLY A 157 17.22 -7.86 18.04
N GLU A 158 17.19 -6.64 17.49
CA GLU A 158 17.49 -6.42 16.07
C GLU A 158 18.96 -6.73 15.73
N LEU A 159 19.87 -6.42 16.64
CA LEU A 159 21.31 -6.66 16.50
C LEU A 159 21.60 -8.16 16.39
N GLU A 160 21.05 -8.95 17.31
CA GLU A 160 21.25 -10.40 17.39
C GLU A 160 20.70 -11.10 16.14
N ARG A 161 19.52 -10.67 15.66
CA ARG A 161 18.94 -11.19 14.42
C ARG A 161 19.78 -10.85 13.19
N ALA A 162 20.32 -9.63 13.12
CA ALA A 162 21.22 -9.21 12.06
C ALA A 162 22.51 -10.05 12.05
N ILE A 163 23.11 -10.26 13.21
CA ILE A 163 24.31 -11.09 13.39
C ILE A 163 24.06 -12.53 12.98
N ALA A 164 22.99 -13.15 13.48
CA ALA A 164 22.64 -14.53 13.17
C ALA A 164 22.43 -14.73 11.67
N LEU A 165 21.75 -13.77 11.01
CA LEU A 165 21.55 -13.81 9.56
C LEU A 165 22.88 -13.61 8.80
N TRP A 166 23.74 -12.70 9.27
CA TRP A 166 25.05 -12.45 8.68
C TRP A 166 25.93 -13.70 8.75
N GLN A 167 26.05 -14.32 9.92
CA GLN A 167 26.81 -15.56 10.13
C GLN A 167 26.26 -16.69 9.28
N ARG A 168 24.93 -16.90 9.29
CA ARG A 168 24.29 -17.94 8.50
C ARG A 168 24.58 -17.81 7.00
N ARG A 169 24.65 -16.58 6.48
CA ARG A 169 24.82 -16.33 5.04
C ARG A 169 26.29 -16.27 4.60
N PHE A 170 27.18 -15.73 5.44
CA PHE A 170 28.54 -15.37 5.04
C PHE A 170 29.64 -15.93 5.96
N GLY A 171 29.29 -16.58 7.07
CA GLY A 171 30.23 -17.07 8.08
C GLY A 171 30.87 -15.98 8.95
N GLY A 172 31.07 -14.77 8.42
CA GLY A 172 31.65 -13.64 9.14
C GLY A 172 31.78 -12.38 8.29
N VAL A 173 32.49 -11.39 8.83
CA VAL A 173 32.75 -10.12 8.13
C VAL A 173 33.92 -10.31 7.17
N ALA A 174 33.72 -9.99 5.89
CA ALA A 174 34.78 -10.09 4.89
C ALA A 174 35.92 -9.08 5.15
N ALA A 175 37.16 -9.52 4.96
CA ALA A 175 38.34 -8.65 5.06
C ALA A 175 38.38 -7.63 3.90
N GLU A 176 38.04 -8.05 2.68
CA GLU A 176 38.04 -7.17 1.52
C GLU A 176 36.91 -6.11 1.58
N PRO A 177 37.20 -4.81 1.35
CA PRO A 177 36.18 -3.75 1.40
C PRO A 177 34.99 -3.98 0.45
N LYS A 178 35.24 -4.46 -0.76
CA LYS A 178 34.21 -4.69 -1.78
C LYS A 178 33.23 -5.79 -1.36
N LEU A 179 33.76 -6.90 -0.82
CA LEU A 179 32.94 -8.00 -0.31
C LEU A 179 32.15 -7.59 0.94
N ARG A 180 32.76 -6.80 1.83
CA ARG A 180 32.08 -6.25 3.01
C ARG A 180 30.91 -5.35 2.63
N ALA A 181 31.09 -4.46 1.65
CA ALA A 181 30.00 -3.63 1.14
C ALA A 181 28.85 -4.48 0.57
N ARG A 182 29.15 -5.62 -0.08
CA ARG A 182 28.12 -6.57 -0.53
C ARG A 182 27.36 -7.20 0.64
N GLN A 183 28.04 -7.58 1.72
CA GLN A 183 27.40 -8.12 2.93
C GLN A 183 26.48 -7.08 3.59
N MET A 184 26.94 -5.82 3.70
CA MET A 184 26.16 -4.72 4.25
C MET A 184 24.91 -4.44 3.40
N ARG A 185 25.03 -4.42 2.06
CA ARG A 185 23.89 -4.26 1.15
C ARG A 185 22.86 -5.38 1.27
N PHE A 186 23.30 -6.61 1.51
CA PHE A 186 22.39 -7.73 1.74
C PHE A 186 21.49 -7.52 2.97
N LEU A 187 22.05 -7.06 4.10
CA LEU A 187 21.26 -6.75 5.28
C LEU A 187 20.39 -5.51 5.10
N ALA A 188 20.89 -4.48 4.43
CA ALA A 188 20.09 -3.30 4.09
C ALA A 188 18.86 -3.68 3.25
N GLY A 189 19.03 -4.56 2.25
CA GLY A 189 17.92 -5.11 1.45
C GLY A 189 16.93 -5.96 2.27
N ARG A 190 17.36 -6.47 3.42
CA ARG A 190 16.50 -7.15 4.40
C ARG A 190 15.80 -6.21 5.37
N GLY A 191 16.10 -4.91 5.33
CA GLY A 191 15.44 -3.88 6.15
C GLY A 191 16.13 -3.58 7.48
N PHE A 192 17.37 -4.03 7.69
CA PHE A 192 18.13 -3.67 8.88
C PHE A 192 18.63 -2.22 8.77
N ALA A 193 18.59 -1.49 9.89
CA ALA A 193 19.08 -0.11 9.94
C ALA A 193 20.62 -0.03 9.79
N ALA A 194 21.12 1.08 9.27
CA ALA A 194 22.53 1.23 8.94
C ALA A 194 23.44 1.17 10.19
N ASP A 195 22.98 1.71 11.31
CA ASP A 195 23.64 1.62 12.61
C ASP A 195 23.70 0.17 13.12
N VAL A 196 22.61 -0.58 13.02
CA VAL A 196 22.55 -2.01 13.39
C VAL A 196 23.52 -2.81 12.53
N ILE A 197 23.60 -2.54 11.22
CA ILE A 197 24.54 -3.21 10.31
C ILE A 197 25.98 -2.92 10.73
N ARG A 198 26.34 -1.66 11.02
CA ARG A 198 27.69 -1.29 11.49
C ARG A 198 28.03 -1.97 12.81
N ARG A 199 27.11 -1.96 13.78
CA ARG A 199 27.26 -2.61 15.09
C ARG A 199 27.42 -4.13 14.94
N SER A 200 26.64 -4.76 14.07
CA SER A 200 26.74 -6.20 13.78
C SER A 200 28.11 -6.58 13.24
N ALA A 201 28.67 -5.77 12.33
CA ALA A 201 30.01 -6.00 11.78
C ALA A 201 31.10 -5.86 12.86
N ALA A 202 31.03 -4.80 13.68
CA ALA A 202 31.96 -4.58 14.78
C ALA A 202 31.89 -5.71 15.83
N GLU A 203 30.68 -6.15 16.16
CA GLU A 203 30.41 -7.26 17.08
C GLU A 203 31.04 -8.56 16.58
N LEU A 204 30.82 -8.91 15.32
CA LEU A 204 31.38 -10.11 14.71
C LEU A 204 32.91 -10.08 14.66
N GLN A 205 33.50 -8.92 14.35
CA GLN A 205 34.95 -8.75 14.36
C GLN A 205 35.53 -8.86 15.77
N ARG A 206 34.83 -8.35 16.79
CA ARG A 206 35.26 -8.48 18.18
C ARG A 206 35.25 -9.95 18.61
N ARG A 207 34.15 -10.67 18.36
CA ARG A 207 34.04 -12.11 18.66
C ARG A 207 35.12 -12.94 17.96
N ALA A 208 35.48 -12.59 16.73
CA ALA A 208 36.54 -13.27 15.99
C ALA A 208 37.96 -13.05 16.57
N ARG A 209 38.18 -11.94 17.30
CA ARG A 209 39.46 -11.66 17.99
C ARG A 209 39.53 -12.30 19.37
N GLU A 210 38.39 -12.41 20.06
CA GLU A 210 38.30 -12.98 21.40
C GLU A 210 38.26 -14.53 21.39
N GLY A 211 37.81 -15.12 20.29
CA GLY A 211 37.67 -16.58 20.13
C GLY A 211 38.78 -17.26 19.31
N GLY A 212 39.86 -16.56 18.99
CA GLY A 212 41.06 -17.09 18.34
C GLY A 212 42.25 -17.08 19.27
#